data_AF-A0A923Z9V9-F1
#
_entry.id   AF-A0A923Z9V9-F1
#
_cell.length_a   1.000
_cell.length_b   1.000
_cell.length_c   1.000
_cell.angle_alpha   90.00
_cell.angle_beta   90.00
_cell.angle_gamma   90.00
#
_symmetry.space_group_name_H-M   'P 1'
#
loop_
_entity.id
_entity.type
_entity.pdbx_description
1 polymer ?
#
loop_
_entity_poly.entity_id
_entity_poly.type
_entity_poly.pdbx_seq_one_letter_code
_entity_poly.pdbx_strand_id
1 'polypeptide(L)' 'MDTPPSILLGLAAGAAFALIAAGVWLLRQPGGSRVKAALMIVAGLVILFNGWINSLPVPAMLPGVAPA' A
#
# COMPACT_ATOMS: atom_id res chain seq x y z
N MET A 1 -7.76 16.92 14.22
CA MET A 1 -7.25 15.73 14.93
C MET A 1 -6.05 15.26 14.15
N ASP A 2 -4.85 15.51 14.65
CA ASP A 2 -3.61 15.09 14.02
C ASP A 2 -3.43 13.60 14.30
N THR A 3 -3.98 12.76 13.43
CA THR A 3 -3.76 11.32 13.52
C THR A 3 -2.26 11.06 13.37
N PRO A 4 -1.59 10.48 14.39
CA PRO A 4 -0.18 10.21 14.29
C PRO A 4 0.07 9.32 13.05
N PRO A 5 1.10 9.62 12.25
CA PRO A 5 1.34 8.97 10.96
C PRO A 5 1.45 7.44 11.07
N SER A 6 1.82 6.93 12.25
CA SER A 6 1.84 5.50 12.58
C SER A 6 0.47 4.82 12.54
N ILE A 7 -0.61 5.48 12.95
CA ILE A 7 -1.98 4.93 12.90
C ILE A 7 -2.43 4.81 11.45
N LEU A 8 -2.14 5.82 10.63
CA LEU A 8 -2.48 5.82 9.21
C LEU A 8 -1.77 4.69 8.46
N LEU A 9 -0.48 4.48 8.75
CA LEU A 9 0.33 3.38 8.23
C LEU A 9 -0.22 2.01 8.64
N GLY A 10 -0.61 1.84 9.90
CA GLY A 10 -1.21 0.61 10.39
C GLY A 10 -2.53 0.28 9.70
N LEU A 11 -3.41 1.28 9.53
CA LEU A 11 -4.67 1.14 8.81
C LEU A 11 -4.45 0.84 7.32
N ALA A 12 -3.49 1.50 6.68
CA ALA A 12 -3.15 1.27 5.28
C ALA A 12 -2.60 -0.15 5.05
N ALA A 13 -1.73 -0.62 5.93
CA ALA A 13 -1.24 -1.99 5.89
C ALA A 13 -2.38 -3.01 6.09
N GLY A 14 -3.25 -2.79 7.09
CA GLY A 14 -4.42 -3.63 7.32
C GLY A 14 -5.36 -3.69 6.11
N ALA A 15 -5.63 -2.54 5.48
CA ALA A 15 -6.44 -2.45 4.27
C ALA A 15 -5.80 -3.19 3.09
N ALA A 16 -4.48 -3.08 2.91
CA ALA A 16 -3.75 -3.80 1.87
C ALA A 16 -3.87 -5.32 2.02
N PHE A 17 -3.69 -5.85 3.24
CA PHE A 17 -3.87 -7.27 3.52
C PHE A 17 -5.31 -7.74 3.26
N ALA A 18 -6.30 -6.95 3.69
CA ALA A 18 -7.70 -7.27 3.44
C ALA A 18 -8.01 -7.32 1.94
N LEU A 19 -7.46 -6.39 1.14
CA LEU A 19 -7.63 -6.35 -0.31
C LEU A 19 -7.02 -7.56 -1.00
N ILE A 20 -5.80 -7.94 -0.62
CA ILE A 20 -5.11 -9.12 -1.17
C ILE A 20 -5.87 -10.39 -0.79
N ALA A 21 -6.24 -10.55 0.48
CA ALA A 21 -6.98 -11.71 0.96
C ALA A 21 -8.34 -11.86 0.27
N ALA A 22 -9.09 -10.75 0.14
CA ALA A 22 -10.37 -10.73 -0.57
C ALA A 22 -10.20 -11.02 -2.06
N GLY A 23 -9.16 -10.49 -2.71
CA GLY A 23 -8.83 -10.80 -4.09
C GLY A 23 -8.50 -12.29 -4.30
N VAL A 24 -7.66 -12.87 -3.44
CA VAL A 24 -7.33 -14.32 -3.46
C VAL A 24 -8.57 -15.18 -3.22
N TRP A 25 -9.43 -14.77 -2.29
CA TRP A 25 -10.70 -15.47 -2.06
C TRP A 25 -11.63 -15.40 -3.28
N LEU A 26 -11.69 -14.26 -3.95
CA LEU A 26 -12.51 -14.07 -5.15
C LEU A 26 -12.02 -14.90 -6.35
N LEU A 27 -10.72 -15.23 -6.42
CA LEU A 27 -10.20 -16.21 -7.40
C LEU A 27 -10.70 -17.63 -7.15
N ARG A 28 -11.09 -17.96 -5.91
CA ARG A 28 -11.60 -19.29 -5.54
C ARG A 28 -13.11 -19.43 -5.76
N GLN A 29 -13.82 -18.33 -6.07
CA GLN A 29 -15.26 -18.38 -6.30
C GLN A 29 -15.59 -18.80 -7.75
N PRO A 30 -16.41 -19.84 -7.96
CA PRO A 30 -16.91 -20.19 -9.28
C PRO A 30 -17.82 -19.07 -9.80
N GLY A 31 -17.46 -18.49 -10.94
CA GLY A 31 -18.15 -17.32 -11.53
C GLY A 31 -17.60 -15.95 -11.09
N GLY A 32 -16.60 -15.90 -10.22
CA GLY A 32 -15.94 -14.66 -9.81
C GLY A 32 -15.16 -14.00 -10.97
N SER A 33 -15.25 -12.67 -11.08
CA SER A 33 -14.46 -11.91 -12.06
C SER A 33 -12.97 -11.97 -11.72
N ARG A 34 -12.22 -12.78 -12.46
CA ARG A 34 -10.76 -12.94 -12.30
C ARG A 34 -10.01 -11.62 -12.44
N VAL A 35 -10.48 -10.74 -13.34
CA VAL A 35 -9.89 -9.40 -13.54
C VAL A 35 -10.06 -8.55 -12.29
N LYS A 36 -11.26 -8.54 -11.68
CA LYS A 36 -11.50 -7.81 -10.43
C LYS A 36 -10.58 -8.32 -9.32
N ALA A 37 -10.45 -9.64 -9.18
CA ALA A 37 -9.55 -10.23 -8.19
C ALA A 37 -8.08 -9.81 -8.40
N ALA A 38 -7.61 -9.85 -9.65
CA ALA A 38 -6.26 -9.42 -10.00
C ALA A 38 -6.03 -7.94 -9.65
N LEU A 39 -6.97 -7.06 -10.01
CA LEU A 39 -6.90 -5.63 -9.67
C LEU A 39 -6.86 -5.40 -8.16
N MET A 40 -7.63 -6.17 -7.38
CA MET A 40 -7.62 -6.08 -5.91
C MET A 40 -6.26 -6.47 -5.32
N ILE A 41 -5.67 -7.57 -5.80
CA ILE A 41 -4.34 -8.01 -5.34
C ILE A 41 -3.29 -6.97 -5.71
N VAL A 42 -3.31 -6.47 -6.95
CA VAL A 42 -2.37 -5.44 -7.42
C VAL A 42 -2.48 -4.16 -6.61
N ALA A 43 -3.70 -3.68 -6.33
CA ALA A 43 -3.92 -2.49 -5.52
C ALA A 43 -3.35 -2.66 -4.09
N GLY A 44 -3.57 -3.81 -3.45
CA GLY A 44 -2.98 -4.10 -2.14
C GLY A 44 -1.44 -4.12 -2.17
N LEU A 45 -0.84 -4.72 -3.20
CA LEU A 45 0.62 -4.72 -3.37
C LEU A 45 1.18 -3.31 -3.57
N VAL A 46 0.51 -2.46 -4.35
CA VAL A 46 0.91 -1.06 -4.55
C VAL A 46 0.88 -0.28 -3.25
N ILE A 47 -0.15 -0.47 -2.41
CA ILE A 47 -0.25 0.19 -1.09
C ILE A 47 0.92 -0.24 -0.19
N LEU A 48 1.21 -1.54 -0.14
CA LEU A 48 2.31 -2.08 0.67
C LEU A 48 3.66 -1.53 0.20
N PHE A 49 3.87 -1.48 -1.12
CA PHE A 49 5.07 -0.94 -1.73
C PHE A 49 5.23 0.57 -1.45
N ASN A 50 4.15 1.34 -1.52
CA ASN A 50 4.15 2.76 -1.16
C ASN A 50 4.49 2.95 0.33
N GLY A 51 3.90 2.14 1.21
CA GLY A 51 4.21 2.17 2.64
C GLY A 51 5.69 1.88 2.91
N TRP A 52 6.27 0.91 2.18
CA TRP A 52 7.70 0.60 2.27
C TRP A 52 8.58 1.76 1.81
N ILE A 53 8.31 2.37 0.64
CA ILE A 53 9.06 3.55 0.17
C ILE A 53 9.01 4.69 1.20
N ASN A 54 7.83 4.97 1.76
CA ASN A 54 7.67 6.03 2.77
C ASN A 54 8.36 5.71 4.10
N SER A 55 8.72 4.44 4.35
CA SER A 55 9.50 4.04 5.53
C SER A 55 11.01 4.28 5.37
N LEU A 56 11.48 4.51 4.14
CA LEU A 56 12.90 4.78 3.89
C LEU A 56 13.26 6.19 4.38
N PRO A 57 14.46 6.38 4.96
CA PRO A 57 14.92 7.70 5.36
C PRO A 57 15.06 8.59 4.13
N VAL A 58 14.58 9.83 4.23
CA VAL A 58 14.78 10.84 3.19
C VAL A 58 16.29 11.07 3.06
N PRO A 59 16.85 11.04 1.83
CA PRO A 59 18.26 11.31 1.62
C PRO A 59 18.64 12.64 2.26
N ALA A 60 19.66 12.64 3.11
CA ALA A 60 20.19 13.87 3.68
C ALA A 60 20.62 14.77 2.52
N MET A 61 19.90 15.88 2.30
CA MET A 61 20.35 16.91 1.38
C MET A 61 21.74 17.34 1.83
N LEU A 62 22.73 17.27 0.92
CA LEU A 62 24.06 17.79 1.19
C LEU A 62 23.90 19.26 1.60
N PRO A 63 24.53 19.72 2.70
CA PRO A 63 24.48 21.13 3.05
C PRO A 63 25.13 21.92 1.92
N GLY A 64 24.33 22.67 1.16
CA GLY A 64 24.82 23.57 0.10
C GLY A 64 24.13 23.49 -1.26
N VAL A 65 23.21 22.56 -1.51
CA VAL A 65 22.43 22.53 -2.77
C VAL A 65 21.05 23.15 -2.53
N ALA A 66 20.86 24.38 -2.99
CA ALA A 66 19.56 25.03 -3.01
C ALA A 66 18.63 24.32 -4.01
N PRO A 67 17.33 24.15 -3.72
CA PRO A 67 16.37 23.65 -4.70
C PRO A 67 16.24 24.66 -5.84
N ALA A 68 16.45 24.19 -7.07
CA ALA A 68 16.17 24.93 -8.31
C ALA A 68 14.66 24.96 -8.61
#